data_AF-A0A1B4XI14-F1
#
_entry.id   AF-A0A1B4XI14-F1
#
_cell.length_a   1.000
_cell.length_b   1.000
_cell.length_c   1.000
_cell.angle_alpha   90.00
_cell.angle_beta   90.00
_cell.angle_gamma   90.00
#
_symmetry.space_group_name_H-M   'P 1'
#
loop_
_entity.id
_entity.type
_entity.pdbx_description
1 polymer ?
#
loop_
_entity_poly.entity_id
_entity_poly.type
_entity_poly.pdbx_seq_one_letter_code
_entity_poly.pdbx_strand_id
1 'polypeptide(L)' 'MKPTMDQHNDFLAHKPIEGVRFEHNDYVRIVAGKHKGKNGSLVSVEELGEDPLFVLELETGFDTRIRQSQIEHVDF' A
#
# COMPACT_ATOMS: atom_id res chain seq x y z
N MET A 1 10.99 -7.31 5.70
CA MET A 1 11.99 -6.46 6.39
C MET A 1 11.40 -5.08 6.63
N LYS A 2 11.75 -4.38 7.72
CA LYS A 2 11.31 -3.00 7.89
C LYS A 2 12.02 -2.08 6.89
N PRO A 3 11.34 -1.13 6.24
CA PRO A 3 11.98 -0.10 5.44
C PRO A 3 12.96 0.72 6.27
N THR A 4 14.04 1.17 5.64
CA THR A 4 14.87 2.25 6.17
C THR A 4 14.15 3.59 6.10
N MET A 5 14.67 4.61 6.78
CA MET A 5 14.11 5.97 6.68
C MET A 5 14.16 6.49 5.23
N ASP A 6 15.25 6.23 4.51
CA ASP A 6 15.40 6.64 3.11
C ASP A 6 14.37 5.95 2.21
N GLN A 7 14.13 4.65 2.40
CA GLN A 7 13.08 3.93 1.67
C GLN A 7 11.67 4.44 2.01
N HIS A 8 11.42 4.83 3.26
CA HIS A 8 10.15 5.47 3.60
C HIS A 8 9.98 6.82 2.88
N ASN A 9 11.02 7.63 2.85
CA ASN A 9 11.03 8.90 2.12
C ASN A 9 10.89 8.70 0.61
N ASP A 10 11.51 7.66 0.06
CA ASP A 10 11.40 7.33 -1.36
C ASP A 10 9.96 6.97 -1.73
N PHE A 11 9.24 6.20 -0.90
CA PHE A 11 7.82 5.89 -1.11
C PHE A 11 6.98 7.17 -1.15
N LEU A 12 7.13 8.04 -0.14
CA LEU A 12 6.42 9.34 -0.06
C LEU A 12 6.75 10.27 -1.23
N ALA A 13 7.95 10.15 -1.79
CA ALA A 13 8.43 10.94 -2.92
C ALA A 13 8.12 10.30 -4.29
N HIS A 14 7.32 9.24 -4.35
CA HIS A 14 6.99 8.51 -5.58
C HIS A 14 8.25 7.97 -6.30
N LYS A 15 9.30 7.69 -5.55
CA LYS A 15 10.50 7.06 -6.09
C LYS A 15 10.33 5.54 -6.07
N PRO A 16 10.74 4.85 -7.14
CA PRO A 16 10.66 3.39 -7.17
C PRO A 16 11.45 2.74 -6.03
N ILE A 17 10.82 1.76 -5.38
CA ILE A 17 11.45 0.87 -4.40
C ILE A 17 11.37 -0.55 -4.94
N GLU A 18 12.47 -1.29 -4.89
CA GLU A 18 12.53 -2.67 -5.38
C GLU A 18 11.45 -3.55 -4.72
N GLY A 19 10.67 -4.27 -5.54
CA GLY A 19 9.60 -5.17 -5.09
C GLY A 19 8.25 -4.50 -4.78
N VAL A 20 8.21 -3.16 -4.73
CA VAL A 20 7.00 -2.37 -4.51
C VAL A 20 6.39 -2.00 -5.87
N ARG A 21 5.13 -2.36 -6.09
CA ARG A 21 4.38 -2.19 -7.35
C ARG A 21 3.45 -0.98 -7.34
N PHE A 22 3.23 -0.40 -6.17
CA PHE A 22 2.31 0.71 -5.95
C PHE A 22 3.08 1.92 -5.41
N GLU A 23 2.53 3.10 -5.62
CA GLU A 23 3.09 4.36 -5.16
C GLU A 23 2.28 4.93 -3.99
N HIS A 24 2.86 5.93 -3.33
CA HIS A 24 2.15 6.71 -2.33
C HIS A 24 0.91 7.39 -2.96
N ASN A 25 -0.19 7.41 -2.22
CA ASN A 25 -1.51 7.89 -2.66
C ASN A 25 -2.14 7.14 -3.83
N ASP A 26 -1.62 5.99 -4.24
CA ASP A 26 -2.35 5.12 -5.15
C ASP A 26 -3.69 4.73 -4.53
N TYR A 27 -4.76 4.97 -5.28
CA TYR A 27 -6.11 4.55 -4.93
C TYR A 27 -6.35 3.12 -5.42
N VAL A 28 -6.60 2.22 -4.48
CA VAL A 28 -6.65 0.77 -4.74
C VAL A 28 -7.92 0.16 -4.19
N ARG A 29 -8.30 -0.98 -4.76
CA ARG A 29 -9.37 -1.84 -4.26
C ARG A 29 -8.76 -3.05 -3.54
N ILE A 30 -9.33 -3.40 -2.38
CA ILE A 30 -8.98 -4.62 -1.67
C ILE A 30 -9.71 -5.80 -2.31
N VAL A 31 -8.97 -6.79 -2.79
CA VAL A 31 -9.50 -7.98 -3.49
C VAL A 31 -9.58 -9.22 -2.61
N ALA A 32 -8.92 -9.24 -1.46
CA ALA A 32 -8.87 -10.39 -0.55
C ALA A 32 -8.85 -9.98 0.94
N GLY A 33 -9.21 -10.92 1.82
CA GLY A 33 -9.18 -10.72 3.28
C GLY A 33 -10.43 -10.03 3.85
N LYS A 34 -10.32 -9.57 5.11
CA LYS A 34 -11.43 -9.04 5.93
C LYS A 34 -12.11 -7.81 5.31
N HIS A 35 -11.37 -6.99 4.58
CA HIS A 35 -11.84 -5.74 4.00
C HIS A 35 -12.11 -5.84 2.49
N LYS A 36 -12.26 -7.06 1.94
CA LYS A 36 -12.53 -7.27 0.51
C LYS A 36 -13.69 -6.42 0.00
N GLY A 37 -13.49 -5.80 -1.16
CA GLY A 37 -14.44 -4.92 -1.84
C GLY A 37 -14.44 -3.48 -1.34
N LYS A 38 -13.60 -3.14 -0.36
CA LYS A 38 -13.38 -1.76 0.08
C LYS A 38 -12.27 -1.12 -0.73
N ASN A 39 -12.29 0.20 -0.79
CA ASN A 39 -11.30 1.01 -1.47
C ASN A 39 -10.61 1.94 -0.47
N GLY A 40 -9.45 2.46 -0.85
CA GLY A 40 -8.67 3.39 -0.05
C GLY A 40 -7.40 3.84 -0.77
N SER A 41 -6.63 4.67 -0.09
CA SER A 41 -5.36 5.22 -0.59
C SER A 41 -4.18 4.69 0.23
N LEU A 42 -3.09 4.32 -0.45
CA LEU A 42 -1.88 3.86 0.23
C LEU A 42 -1.12 5.03 0.85
N VAL A 43 -0.86 4.98 2.15
CA VAL A 43 -0.24 6.09 2.89
C VAL A 43 1.20 5.81 3.31
N SER A 44 1.56 4.55 3.57
CA SER A 44 2.93 4.17 3.91
C SER A 44 3.24 2.72 3.52
N VAL A 45 4.52 2.41 3.39
CA VAL A 45 5.04 1.04 3.37
C VAL A 45 5.64 0.71 4.75
N GLU A 46 5.21 -0.40 5.34
CA GLU A 46 5.59 -0.86 6.69
C GLU A 46 6.58 -2.04 6.64
N GLU A 47 6.46 -2.88 5.61
CA GLU A 47 7.37 -4.01 5.39
C GLU A 47 7.67 -4.16 3.89
N LEU A 48 8.95 -4.36 3.57
CA LEU A 48 9.43 -4.77 2.25
C LEU A 48 9.68 -6.29 2.21
N GLY A 49 9.72 -6.86 1.01
CA GLY A 49 9.94 -8.29 0.76
C GLY A 49 9.17 -8.74 -0.48
N GLU A 50 8.95 -10.05 -0.61
CA GLU A 50 8.20 -10.63 -1.74
C GLU A 50 6.74 -10.17 -1.80
N ASP A 51 6.14 -9.86 -0.63
CA ASP A 51 4.79 -9.33 -0.52
C ASP A 51 4.77 -8.14 0.47
N PRO A 52 5.07 -6.92 -0.01
CA PRO A 52 5.12 -5.72 0.81
C PRO A 52 3.84 -5.49 1.62
N LEU A 53 4.00 -4.96 2.83
CA LEU A 53 2.89 -4.54 3.69
C LEU A 53 2.79 -3.03 3.67
N PHE A 54 1.58 -2.53 3.44
CA PHE A 54 1.27 -1.10 3.44
C PHE A 54 0.32 -0.76 4.59
N VAL A 55 0.28 0.53 4.94
CA VAL A 55 -0.91 1.13 5.54
C VAL A 55 -1.77 1.69 4.41
N LEU A 56 -3.05 1.33 4.44
CA LEU A 56 -4.09 1.81 3.55
C LEU A 56 -5.11 2.58 4.38
N GLU A 57 -5.32 3.85 4.04
CA GLU A 57 -6.41 4.64 4.59
C GLU A 57 -7.69 4.30 3.80
N LEU A 58 -8.64 3.65 4.47
CA LEU A 58 -9.94 3.34 3.86
C LEU A 58 -10.79 4.61 3.73
N GLU A 59 -11.71 4.62 2.77
CA GLU A 59 -12.68 5.73 2.60
C GLU A 59 -13.54 6.02 3.83
N THR A 60 -13.61 5.07 4.77
CA THR A 60 -14.27 5.27 6.07
C THR A 60 -13.47 6.14 7.05
N GLY A 61 -12.25 6.56 6.68
CA GLY A 61 -11.31 7.29 7.54
C GLY A 61 -10.57 6.40 8.54
N PHE A 62 -10.51 5.09 8.31
CA PHE A 62 -9.79 4.15 9.17
C PHE A 62 -8.60 3.56 8.43
N ASP A 63 -7.47 3.46 9.13
CA ASP A 63 -6.29 2.79 8.61
C ASP A 63 -6.38 1.28 8.78
N THR A 64 -5.86 0.56 7.79
CA THR A 64 -5.65 -0.88 7.88
C THR A 64 -4.31 -1.28 7.28
N ARG A 65 -3.76 -2.39 7.76
CA ARG A 65 -2.55 -2.99 7.19
C ARG A 65 -2.94 -3.96 6.10
N ILE A 66 -2.33 -3.82 4.92
CA ILE A 66 -2.70 -4.63 3.75
C ILE A 66 -1.46 -5.08 2.99
N ARG A 67 -1.48 -6.32 2.51
CA ARG A 67 -0.41 -6.86 1.65
C ARG A 67 -0.63 -6.43 0.21
N GLN A 68 0.46 -6.23 -0.53
CA GLN A 68 0.46 -5.94 -1.96
C GLN A 68 -0.40 -6.92 -2.76
N SER A 69 -0.30 -8.22 -2.43
CA SER A 69 -1.07 -9.29 -3.06
C SER A 69 -2.59 -9.22 -2.85
N GLN A 70 -3.06 -8.38 -1.92
CA GLN A 70 -4.47 -8.24 -1.55
C GLN A 70 -5.14 -7.01 -2.15
N ILE A 71 -4.44 -6.24 -2.98
CA ILE A 71 -4.93 -5.01 -3.59
C ILE A 71 -4.68 -4.99 -5.10
N GLU A 72 -5.47 -4.20 -5.81
CA GLU A 72 -5.31 -3.92 -7.24
C GLU A 72 -5.60 -2.44 -7.52
N HIS A 73 -5.07 -1.89 -8.61
CA HIS A 73 -5.47 -0.57 -9.10
C HIS A 73 -6.95 -0.57 -9.47
N VAL A 74 -7.60 0.57 -9.26
CA VAL A 74 -8.95 0.80 -9.75
C VAL A 74 -8.86 1.35 -11.17
N ASP A 75 -9.37 0.59 -12.16
CA ASP A 75 -9.52 1.10 -13.52
C ASP A 75 -10.65 2.15 -13.56
N PHE A 76 -10.37 3.31 -14.15
CA PHE A 76 -11.35 4.40 -14.38
C PHE A 76 -11.81 4.45 -15.83
#